data_AF-A0A955YZ38-F1
#
_entry.id   AF-A0A955YZ38-F1
#
_cell.length_a   1.000
_cell.length_b   1.000
_cell.length_c   1.000
_cell.angle_alpha   90.00
_cell.angle_beta   90.00
_cell.angle_gamma   90.00
#
_symmetry.space_group_name_H-M   'P 1'
#
loop_
_entity.id
_entity.type
_entity.pdbx_description
1 polymer ?
#
loop_
_entity_poly.entity_id
_entity_poly.type
_entity_poly.pdbx_seq_one_letter_code
_entity_poly.pdbx_strand_id
1 'polypeptide(L)'
;MGNGPELLIGVVIALGAGLWLLYVASRRAITLVELEMRGGELEVLRGGIAPRVLADLRDVARAAPKADAKVRVVRDRGLAKVEIDGHLDAAHAQRVRNVIGSLPLAKLANARRR
;
A
#
# COMPACT_ATOMS: atom_id res chain seq x y z
N MET A 1 44.45 -7.54 -17.84
CA MET A 1 43.32 -7.05 -18.65
C MET A 1 42.08 -7.80 -18.18
N GLY A 2 41.02 -7.10 -17.71
CA GLY A 2 39.72 -7.76 -17.48
C GLY A 2 38.84 -7.35 -16.30
N ASN A 3 39.09 -6.29 -15.53
CA ASN A 3 38.19 -5.91 -14.41
C ASN A 3 37.09 -4.88 -14.78
N GLY A 4 37.11 -4.38 -16.02
CA GLY A 4 36.16 -3.36 -16.51
C GLY A 4 34.67 -3.76 -16.39
N PRO A 5 34.26 -4.98 -16.80
CA PRO A 5 32.84 -5.36 -16.74
C PRO A 5 32.36 -5.62 -15.31
N GLU A 6 33.20 -6.16 -14.42
CA GLU A 6 32.80 -6.48 -13.05
C GLU A 6 32.56 -5.22 -12.20
N LEU A 7 33.39 -4.19 -12.40
CA LEU A 7 33.20 -2.89 -11.78
C LEU A 7 31.93 -2.21 -12.29
N LEU A 8 31.64 -2.30 -13.60
CA LEU A 8 30.40 -1.78 -14.18
C LEU A 8 29.17 -2.49 -13.61
N ILE A 9 29.21 -3.82 -13.50
CA ILE A 9 28.12 -4.62 -12.92
C ILE A 9 27.90 -4.23 -11.45
N GLY A 10 28.98 -4.11 -10.67
CA GLY A 10 28.91 -3.68 -9.27
C GLY A 10 28.28 -2.30 -9.10
N VAL A 11 28.63 -1.33 -9.95
CA VAL A 11 28.05 0.02 -9.94
C VAL A 11 26.57 0.00 -10.32
N VAL A 12 26.18 -0.77 -11.33
CA VAL A 12 24.76 -0.90 -11.74
C VAL A 12 23.92 -1.52 -10.63
N ILE A 13 24.43 -2.56 -9.96
CA ILE A 13 23.74 -3.19 -8.82
C ILE A 13 23.62 -2.20 -7.66
N ALA A 14 24.69 -1.48 -7.31
CA ALA A 14 24.68 -0.51 -6.22
C ALA A 14 23.70 0.64 -6.49
N LEU A 15 23.67 1.16 -7.71
CA LEU A 15 22.71 2.19 -8.13
C LEU A 15 21.27 1.67 -8.11
N GLY A 16 21.04 0.46 -8.62
CA GLY A 16 19.73 -0.20 -8.60
C GLY A 16 19.21 -0.39 -7.17
N ALA A 17 20.07 -0.87 -6.26
CA ALA A 17 19.75 -1.04 -4.85
C ALA A 17 19.48 0.30 -4.15
N GLY A 18 20.28 1.33 -4.44
CA GLY A 18 20.08 2.68 -3.91
C GLY A 18 18.75 3.31 -4.36
N LEU A 19 18.44 3.20 -5.66
CA LEU A 19 17.16 3.65 -6.21
C LEU A 19 15.98 2.88 -5.62
N TRP A 20 16.13 1.57 -5.43
CA TRP A 20 15.12 0.73 -4.78
C TRP A 20 14.87 1.15 -3.32
N LEU A 21 15.93 1.36 -2.54
CA LEU A 21 15.84 1.82 -1.15
C LEU A 21 15.20 3.21 -1.08
N LEU A 22 15.60 4.14 -1.94
CA LEU A 22 15.01 5.46 -2.02
C LEU A 22 13.54 5.40 -2.40
N TYR A 23 13.17 4.53 -3.34
CA TYR A 23 11.78 4.30 -3.74
C TYR A 23 10.93 3.76 -2.57
N VAL A 24 11.45 2.79 -1.82
CA VAL A 24 10.78 2.25 -0.62
C VAL A 24 10.67 3.32 0.48
N ALA A 25 11.72 4.11 0.71
CA ALA A 25 11.75 5.17 1.72
C ALA A 25 10.80 6.32 1.36
N SER A 26 10.81 6.76 0.11
CA SER A 26 9.93 7.82 -0.38
C SER A 26 8.46 7.39 -0.34
N ARG A 27 8.18 6.08 -0.48
CA ARG A 27 6.83 5.52 -0.31
C ARG A 27 6.30 5.60 1.11
N ARG A 28 7.16 5.46 2.13
CA ARG A 28 6.76 5.65 3.54
C ARG A 28 6.32 7.09 3.84
N ALA A 29 6.90 8.09 3.18
CA ALA A 29 6.55 9.50 3.37
C ALA A 29 5.18 9.86 2.79
N ILE A 30 4.68 9.10 1.82
CA ILE A 30 3.39 9.33 1.15
C ILE A 30 2.27 8.41 1.64
N THR A 31 2.55 7.50 2.59
CA THR A 31 1.54 6.63 3.18
C THR A 31 0.52 7.43 3.98
N LEU A 32 -0.74 7.39 3.53
CA LEU A 32 -1.86 8.02 4.20
C LEU A 32 -2.47 7.10 5.25
N VAL A 33 -2.67 5.82 4.90
CA VAL A 33 -3.30 4.81 5.75
C VAL A 33 -2.62 3.46 5.52
N GLU A 34 -2.44 2.69 6.58
CA GLU A 34 -1.99 1.30 6.51
C GLU A 34 -3.00 0.42 7.25
N LEU A 35 -3.44 -0.64 6.56
CA LEU A 35 -4.46 -1.58 6.98
C LEU A 35 -3.89 -3.00 6.90
N GLU A 36 -4.29 -3.85 7.81
CA GLU A 36 -3.94 -5.28 7.79
C GLU A 36 -5.22 -6.09 7.69
N MET A 37 -5.28 -6.99 6.71
CA MET A 37 -6.33 -7.98 6.56
C MET A 37 -5.80 -9.35 6.93
N ARG A 38 -6.38 -9.96 7.95
CA ARG A 38 -5.98 -11.28 8.41
C ARG A 38 -7.18 -12.05 8.93
N GLY A 39 -7.38 -13.26 8.42
CA GLY A 39 -8.42 -14.17 8.93
C GLY A 39 -9.85 -13.64 8.80
N GLY A 40 -10.11 -12.75 7.85
CA GLY A 40 -11.41 -12.11 7.66
C GLY A 40 -11.65 -10.85 8.50
N GLU A 41 -10.66 -10.44 9.29
CA GLU A 41 -10.69 -9.19 10.02
C GLU A 41 -9.86 -8.10 9.32
N LEU A 42 -10.17 -6.84 9.63
CA LEU A 42 -9.47 -5.67 9.12
C LEU A 42 -9.08 -4.77 10.29
N GLU A 43 -7.78 -4.53 10.43
CA GLU A 43 -7.19 -3.66 11.45
C GLU A 43 -6.53 -2.44 10.81
N VAL A 44 -6.63 -1.28 11.46
CA VAL A 44 -5.96 -0.04 11.02
C VAL A 44 -4.64 0.08 11.77
N LEU A 45 -3.52 -0.17 11.08
CA LEU A 45 -2.18 -0.09 11.67
C LEU A 45 -1.67 1.35 11.77
N ARG A 46 -2.04 2.21 10.80
CA ARG A 46 -1.57 3.60 10.75
C ARG A 46 -2.54 4.51 10.02
N GLY A 47 -2.64 5.75 10.49
CA GLY A 47 -3.43 6.81 9.85
C GLY A 47 -4.88 6.77 10.28
N GLY A 48 -5.74 7.38 9.48
CA GLY A 48 -7.17 7.42 9.72
C GLY A 48 -7.93 7.14 8.43
N ILE A 49 -9.06 6.46 8.56
CA ILE A 49 -9.99 6.25 7.46
C ILE A 49 -11.40 6.60 7.92
N ALA A 50 -12.24 7.12 7.01
CA ALA A 50 -13.61 7.46 7.36
C ALA A 50 -14.37 6.19 7.81
N PRO A 51 -15.19 6.25 8.87
CA PRO A 51 -15.86 5.06 9.43
C PRO A 51 -16.70 4.27 8.42
N ARG A 52 -17.36 4.96 7.49
CA ARG A 52 -18.14 4.33 6.41
C ARG A 52 -17.25 3.49 5.48
N VAL A 53 -16.10 4.01 5.11
CA VAL A 53 -15.13 3.29 4.27
C VAL A 53 -14.52 2.13 5.04
N LEU A 54 -14.25 2.30 6.34
CA LEU A 54 -13.80 1.20 7.18
C LEU A 54 -14.82 0.06 7.22
N ALA A 55 -16.12 0.38 7.29
CA ALA A 55 -17.18 -0.61 7.25
C ALA A 55 -17.19 -1.36 5.89
N ASP A 56 -17.16 -0.61 4.78
CA ASP A 56 -17.12 -1.20 3.44
C ASP A 56 -15.90 -2.12 3.26
N LEU A 57 -14.73 -1.73 3.78
CA LEU A 57 -13.52 -2.56 3.74
C LEU A 57 -13.59 -3.76 4.68
N ARG A 58 -14.24 -3.65 5.86
CA ARG A 58 -14.49 -4.78 6.76
C ARG A 58 -15.38 -5.82 6.09
N ASP A 59 -16.36 -5.39 5.29
CA ASP A 59 -17.21 -6.31 4.54
C ASP A 59 -16.40 -7.06 3.46
N VAL A 60 -15.45 -6.40 2.81
CA VAL A 60 -14.51 -7.05 1.88
C VAL A 60 -13.59 -8.04 2.61
N ALA A 61 -13.07 -7.67 3.78
CA ALA A 61 -12.24 -8.55 4.60
C ALA A 61 -13.03 -9.80 5.04
N ARG A 62 -14.26 -9.63 5.53
CA ARG A 62 -15.15 -10.73 5.93
C ARG A 62 -15.46 -11.69 4.78
N ALA A 63 -15.58 -11.17 3.56
CA ALA A 63 -15.76 -11.98 2.36
C ALA A 63 -14.48 -12.75 1.94
N ALA A 64 -13.31 -12.38 2.49
CA ALA A 64 -12.01 -12.97 2.20
C ALA A 64 -11.34 -13.55 3.47
N PRO A 65 -11.90 -14.60 4.10
CA PRO A 65 -11.38 -15.16 5.35
C PRO A 65 -9.97 -15.78 5.23
N LYS A 66 -9.52 -16.09 4.01
CA LYS A 66 -8.16 -16.57 3.72
C LYS A 66 -7.17 -15.44 3.38
N ALA A 67 -7.61 -14.19 3.43
CA ALA A 67 -6.73 -13.05 3.18
C ALA A 67 -5.70 -12.93 4.31
N ASP A 68 -4.45 -12.76 3.91
CA ASP A 68 -3.33 -12.38 4.76
C ASP A 68 -2.52 -11.34 4.00
N ALA A 69 -2.98 -10.09 4.08
CA ALA A 69 -2.46 -9.01 3.23
C ALA A 69 -2.47 -7.66 3.95
N LYS A 70 -1.40 -6.89 3.73
CA LYS A 70 -1.30 -5.49 4.12
C LYS A 70 -1.76 -4.61 2.98
N VAL A 71 -2.74 -3.76 3.26
CA VAL A 71 -3.24 -2.77 2.32
C VAL A 71 -2.75 -1.40 2.74
N ARG A 72 -1.93 -0.80 1.88
CA ARG A 72 -1.38 0.53 2.08
C ARG A 72 -2.02 1.51 1.11
N VAL A 73 -2.52 2.61 1.63
CA VAL A 73 -3.04 3.71 0.83
C VAL A 73 -2.00 4.82 0.81
N VAL A 74 -1.49 5.12 -0.38
CA VAL A 74 -0.48 6.15 -0.60
C VAL A 74 -1.05 7.31 -1.40
N ARG A 75 -0.51 8.51 -1.16
CA ARG A 75 -0.79 9.68 -2.00
C ARG A 75 0.07 9.59 -3.27
N ASP A 76 -0.58 9.53 -4.43
CA ASP A 76 0.08 9.54 -5.73
C ASP A 76 -0.52 10.64 -6.62
N ARG A 77 0.28 11.66 -6.97
CA ARG A 77 -0.11 12.76 -7.86
C ARG A 77 -1.46 13.44 -7.55
N GLY A 78 -1.82 13.56 -6.27
CA GLY A 78 -3.10 14.17 -5.87
C GLY A 78 -4.29 13.19 -5.86
N LEU A 79 -4.05 11.89 -6.04
CA LEU A 79 -5.02 10.82 -5.90
C LEU A 79 -4.58 9.81 -4.82
N ALA A 80 -5.53 9.01 -4.35
CA ALA A 80 -5.26 7.89 -3.47
C ALA A 80 -4.95 6.65 -4.31
N LYS A 81 -3.82 5.99 -4.04
CA LYS A 81 -3.40 4.75 -4.68
C LYS A 81 -3.34 3.64 -3.65
N VAL A 82 -3.79 2.45 -4.04
CA VAL A 82 -3.81 1.25 -3.19
C VAL A 82 -2.65 0.35 -3.57
N GLU A 83 -1.91 -0.05 -2.55
CA GLU A 83 -0.86 -1.07 -2.62
C GLU A 83 -1.28 -2.23 -1.74
N ILE A 84 -1.13 -3.44 -2.25
CA ILE A 84 -1.53 -4.66 -1.56
C ILE A 84 -0.29 -5.54 -1.54
N ASP A 85 0.12 -5.91 -0.34
CA ASP A 85 1.28 -6.76 -0.07
C ASP A 85 0.77 -8.02 0.66
N GLY A 86 1.18 -9.22 0.23
CA GLY A 86 0.70 -10.48 0.79
C GLY A 86 -0.34 -11.20 -0.09
N HIS A 87 -1.07 -12.14 0.51
CA HIS A 87 -1.99 -13.03 -0.19
C HIS A 87 -3.42 -12.46 -0.18
N LEU A 88 -3.83 -11.94 -1.34
CA LEU A 88 -5.20 -11.51 -1.59
C LEU A 88 -5.60 -11.90 -3.02
N ASP A 89 -6.74 -12.56 -3.17
CA ASP A 89 -7.27 -12.95 -4.47
C ASP A 89 -7.58 -11.73 -5.35
N ALA A 90 -7.45 -11.88 -6.67
CA ALA A 90 -7.55 -10.78 -7.64
C ALA A 90 -8.92 -10.08 -7.62
N ALA A 91 -10.01 -10.81 -7.39
CA ALA A 91 -11.35 -10.24 -7.30
C ALA A 91 -11.51 -9.36 -6.05
N HIS A 92 -10.92 -9.78 -4.93
CA HIS A 92 -10.92 -9.02 -3.68
C HIS A 92 -9.99 -7.82 -3.75
N ALA A 93 -8.81 -7.98 -4.35
CA ALA A 93 -7.87 -6.89 -4.62
C ALA A 93 -8.51 -5.77 -5.46
N GLN A 94 -9.28 -6.13 -6.50
CA GLN A 94 -10.00 -5.14 -7.29
C GLN A 94 -11.12 -4.45 -6.50
N ARG A 95 -11.82 -5.18 -5.64
CA ARG A 95 -12.85 -4.62 -4.75
C ARG A 95 -12.27 -3.59 -3.79
N VAL A 96 -11.13 -3.90 -3.17
CA VAL A 96 -10.37 -2.95 -2.33
C VAL A 96 -9.98 -1.70 -3.12
N ARG A 97 -9.49 -1.87 -4.36
CA ARG A 97 -9.17 -0.73 -5.24
C ARG A 97 -10.39 0.11 -5.58
N ASN A 98 -11.56 -0.50 -5.80
CA ASN A 98 -12.79 0.24 -6.10
C ASN A 98 -13.29 1.04 -4.88
N VAL A 99 -13.22 0.46 -3.68
CA VAL A 99 -13.62 1.13 -2.43
C VAL A 99 -12.72 2.33 -2.12
N ILE A 100 -11.41 2.20 -2.36
CA ILE A 100 -10.45 3.26 -2.01
C ILE A 100 -10.23 4.25 -3.16
N GLY A 101 -10.17 3.77 -4.40
CA GLY A 101 -9.94 4.58 -5.61
C GLY A 101 -11.09 5.52 -5.95
N SER A 102 -12.28 5.30 -5.38
CA SER A 102 -13.42 6.21 -5.49
C SER A 102 -13.38 7.37 -4.48
N LEU A 103 -12.37 7.45 -3.60
CA LEU A 103 -12.31 8.45 -2.54
C LEU A 103 -11.46 9.67 -2.93
N PRO A 104 -12.00 10.89 -2.83
CA PRO A 104 -11.21 12.10 -2.89
C PRO A 104 -10.21 12.12 -1.73
N LEU A 105 -8.95 12.52 -1.98
CA LEU A 105 -7.91 12.64 -0.94
C LEU A 105 -8.38 13.42 0.29
N ALA A 106 -9.25 14.41 0.11
CA ALA A 106 -9.82 15.22 1.19
C ALA A 106 -10.62 14.38 2.21
N LYS A 107 -11.24 13.27 1.81
CA LYS A 107 -11.96 12.36 2.73
C LYS A 107 -11.04 11.42 3.50
N LEU A 108 -9.86 11.11 2.95
CA LEU A 108 -8.81 10.35 3.63
C LEU A 108 -8.01 11.25 4.59
N ALA A 109 -7.68 12.47 4.18
CA ALA A 109 -6.96 13.45 5.00
C ALA A 109 -7.77 13.95 6.21
N ASN A 110 -9.11 13.95 6.12
CA ASN A 110 -10.02 14.39 7.19
C ASN A 110 -10.41 13.28 8.19
N ALA A 111 -9.89 12.06 8.04
CA ALA A 111 -10.00 11.05 9.07
C ALA A 111 -9.04 11.41 10.22
N ARG A 112 -9.56 12.35 11.01
CA ARG A 112 -8.96 13.17 12.06
C ARG A 112 -7.84 12.49 12.86
N ARG A 113 -6.68 13.17 12.90
CA ARG A 113 -5.72 13.14 14.02
C ARG A 113 -6.49 13.36 15.32
N ARG A 114 -6.53 12.36 16.19
CA ARG A 114 -6.74 12.59 17.62
C ARG A 114 -5.87 11.64 18.40
#